data_AF-A0A0Q7WMB0-F1
#
_entry.id   AF-A0A0Q7WMB0-F1
#
_cell.length_a   1.000
_cell.length_b   1.000
_cell.length_c   1.000
_cell.angle_alpha   90.00
_cell.angle_beta   90.00
_cell.angle_gamma   90.00
#
_symmetry.space_group_name_H-M   'P 1'
#
loop_
_entity.id
_entity.type
_entity.pdbx_description
1 polymer ?
#
loop_
_entity_poly.entity_id
_entity_poly.type
_entity_poly.pdbx_seq_one_letter_code
_entity_poly.pdbx_strand_id
1 'polypeptide(L)'
;MPKHHLHAFVSRGANVGELLLPHKHEDGSYVVSKTRFEDDYVRVAKETDILPWLEKGYGLRMSNPDKGITAPSLISPESIYRPVAL
;
A
#
# COMPACT_ATOMS: atom_id res chain seq x y z
N MET A 1 -11.68 -15.98 -4.58
CA MET A 1 -10.89 -14.73 -4.68
C MET A 1 -10.23 -14.51 -3.32
N PRO A 2 -8.90 -14.46 -3.21
CA PRO A 2 -8.29 -14.06 -1.95
C PRO A 2 -8.85 -12.68 -1.58
N LYS A 3 -9.40 -12.55 -0.37
CA LYS A 3 -9.93 -11.28 0.14
C LYS A 3 -8.74 -10.36 0.43
N HIS A 4 -8.28 -9.61 -0.57
CA HIS A 4 -7.27 -8.58 -0.34
C HIS A 4 -7.96 -7.39 0.33
N HIS A 5 -7.72 -7.23 1.63
CA HIS A 5 -8.40 -6.21 2.44
C HIS A 5 -8.07 -4.81 1.93
N LEU A 6 -6.78 -4.51 1.79
CA LEU A 6 -6.31 -3.25 1.22
C LEU A 6 -5.76 -3.50 -0.18
N HIS A 7 -6.25 -2.74 -1.15
CA HIS A 7 -5.70 -2.78 -2.50
C HIS A 7 -5.90 -1.45 -3.22
N ALA A 8 -5.11 -1.25 -4.28
CA ALA A 8 -5.24 -0.14 -5.20
C ALA A 8 -4.97 -0.63 -6.62
N PHE A 9 -5.10 0.26 -7.60
CA PHE A 9 -4.77 -0.03 -8.99
C PHE A 9 -3.81 1.01 -9.53
N VAL A 10 -2.91 0.58 -10.42
CA VAL A 10 -2.04 1.50 -11.15
C VAL A 10 -2.90 2.41 -12.03
N SER A 11 -2.78 3.72 -11.83
CA SER A 11 -3.60 4.72 -12.53
C SER A 11 -2.98 5.26 -13.82
N ARG A 12 -1.68 5.03 -14.06
CA ARG A 12 -0.94 5.54 -15.23
C ARG A 12 0.26 4.68 -15.60
N GLY A 13 0.71 4.78 -16.86
CA GLY A 13 1.89 4.10 -17.38
C GLY A 13 1.59 2.75 -18.04
N ALA A 14 2.63 1.93 -18.25
CA ALA A 14 2.51 0.66 -18.97
C ALA A 14 1.68 -0.41 -18.23
N ASN A 15 1.57 -0.29 -16.90
CA ASN A 15 0.90 -1.26 -16.04
C ASN A 15 -0.49 -0.79 -15.57
N VAL A 16 -1.15 0.12 -16.29
CA VAL A 16 -2.48 0.65 -15.91
C VAL A 16 -3.46 -0.49 -15.65
N GLY A 17 -4.20 -0.38 -14.54
CA GLY A 17 -5.20 -1.37 -14.13
C GLY A 17 -4.62 -2.57 -13.38
N GLU A 18 -3.29 -2.71 -13.29
CA GLU A 18 -2.69 -3.76 -12.47
C GLU A 18 -2.96 -3.52 -10.98
N LEU A 19 -3.23 -4.62 -10.28
CA LEU A 19 -3.51 -4.63 -8.85
C LEU A 19 -2.24 -4.27 -8.06
N LEU A 20 -2.38 -3.45 -7.03
CA LEU A 20 -1.36 -3.17 -6.03
C LEU A 20 -1.84 -3.63 -4.66
N LEU A 21 -0.93 -4.24 -3.91
CA LEU A 21 -1.12 -4.73 -2.55
C LEU A 21 -0.14 -4.04 -1.60
N PRO A 22 -0.41 -4.01 -0.27
CA PRO A 22 0.56 -3.53 0.71
C PRO A 22 1.92 -4.18 0.48
N HIS A 23 2.96 -3.37 0.25
CA HIS A 23 4.30 -3.89 -0.01
C HIS A 23 4.89 -4.40 1.30
N LYS A 24 5.16 -5.70 1.36
CA LYS A 24 5.86 -6.32 2.48
C LYS A 24 7.35 -6.31 2.20
N HIS A 25 8.09 -5.59 3.04
CA HIS A 25 9.54 -5.51 2.97
C HIS A 25 10.20 -6.81 3.44
N GLU A 26 11.51 -6.95 3.18
CA GLU A 26 12.29 -8.13 3.54
C GLU A 26 12.25 -8.44 5.05
N ASP A 27 12.15 -7.41 5.90
CA ASP A 27 12.01 -7.53 7.35
C ASP A 27 10.58 -7.91 7.81
N GLY A 28 9.67 -8.12 6.86
CA GLY A 28 8.27 -8.46 7.09
C GLY A 28 7.37 -7.29 7.44
N SER A 29 7.90 -6.06 7.49
CA SER A 29 7.13 -4.85 7.78
C SER A 29 6.46 -4.27 6.53
N TYR A 30 5.49 -3.39 6.77
CA TYR A 30 4.87 -2.52 5.78
C TYR A 30 5.30 -1.08 6.05
N VAL A 31 5.22 -0.20 5.06
CA VAL A 31 5.61 1.21 5.22
C VAL A 31 4.45 2.14 4.91
N VAL A 32 4.19 3.05 5.84
CA VAL A 32 3.34 4.22 5.63
C VAL A 32 4.18 5.49 5.76
N SER A 33 3.83 6.53 5.02
CA SER A 33 4.55 7.81 5.06
C SER A 33 3.68 8.97 4.58
N LYS A 34 4.06 10.21 4.90
CA LYS A 34 3.37 11.41 4.39
C LYS A 34 3.90 11.84 3.02
N THR A 35 5.16 11.52 2.75
CA THR A 35 5.89 11.90 1.55
C THR A 35 6.55 10.68 0.92
N ARG A 36 7.13 10.90 -0.27
CA ARG A 36 7.84 9.85 -1.00
C ARG A 36 9.25 9.56 -0.47
N PHE A 37 9.74 10.33 0.49
CA PHE A 37 11.11 10.23 0.98
C PHE A 37 11.21 9.15 2.05
N GLU A 38 12.39 8.55 2.24
CA GLU A 38 12.55 7.46 3.22
C GLU A 38 12.65 7.97 4.66
N ASP A 39 13.06 9.23 4.85
CA ASP A 39 13.25 9.85 6.16
C ASP A 39 11.97 9.94 6.99
N ASP A 40 10.79 9.87 6.37
CA ASP A 40 9.48 9.89 7.05
C ASP A 40 8.78 8.53 7.08
N TYR A 41 9.50 7.45 6.77
CA TYR A 41 8.95 6.10 6.83
C TYR A 41 8.58 5.70 8.25
N VAL A 42 7.35 5.25 8.39
CA VAL A 42 6.88 4.53 9.57
C VAL A 42 6.71 3.07 9.21
N ARG A 43 7.53 2.21 9.82
CA ARG A 43 7.43 0.75 9.68
C ARG A 43 6.30 0.21 10.55
N VAL A 44 5.42 -0.57 9.95
CA VAL A 44 4.25 -1.17 10.57
C VAL A 44 4.41 -2.69 10.50
N ALA A 45 4.40 -3.37 11.65
CA ALA A 45 4.71 -4.80 11.70
C ALA A 45 3.56 -5.70 11.20
N LYS A 46 2.31 -5.26 11.34
CA LYS A 46 1.10 -6.03 11.00
C LYS A 46 0.23 -5.25 10.04
N GLU A 47 -0.32 -5.93 9.04
CA GLU A 47 -1.22 -5.32 8.06
C GLU A 47 -2.48 -4.73 8.71
N THR A 48 -2.97 -5.34 9.80
CA THR A 48 -4.13 -4.87 10.57
C THR A 48 -3.93 -3.48 11.17
N ASP A 49 -2.68 -3.07 11.39
CA ASP A 49 -2.34 -1.82 12.04
C ASP A 49 -2.17 -0.67 11.02
N ILE A 50 -2.36 -0.94 9.72
CA ILE A 50 -2.26 0.06 8.64
C ILE A 50 -3.46 1.02 8.64
N LEU A 51 -4.67 0.52 8.89
CA LEU A 51 -5.91 1.32 8.78
C LEU A 51 -5.86 2.62 9.61
N PRO A 52 -5.45 2.60 10.90
CA PRO A 52 -5.31 3.84 11.68
C PRO A 52 -4.33 4.88 11.12
N TRP A 53 -3.34 4.47 10.31
CA TRP A 53 -2.42 5.41 9.64
C TRP A 53 -3.06 6.07 8.43
N LEU A 54 -3.83 5.30 7.65
CA LEU A 54 -4.60 5.83 6.53
C LEU A 54 -5.62 6.87 7.01
N GLU A 55 -6.25 6.65 8.17
CA GLU A 55 -7.17 7.60 8.83
C GLU A 55 -6.47 8.89 9.27
N LYS A 56 -5.17 8.82 9.60
CA LYS A 56 -4.32 9.99 9.89
C LYS A 56 -3.79 10.69 8.64
N GLY A 57 -4.16 10.24 7.44
CA GLY A 57 -3.74 10.82 6.17
C GLY A 57 -2.38 10.34 5.66
N TYR A 58 -1.80 9.28 6.21
CA TYR A 58 -0.55 8.70 5.70
C TYR A 58 -0.84 7.83 4.48
N GLY A 59 -0.03 7.95 3.43
CA GLY A 59 -0.07 7.03 2.30
C GLY A 59 0.57 5.69 2.66
N LEU A 60 0.28 4.66 1.86
CA LEU A 60 0.81 3.30 2.02
C LEU A 60 1.73 2.96 0.84
N ARG A 61 2.87 2.33 1.13
CA ARG A 61 3.73 1.73 0.10
C ARG A 61 3.09 0.46 -0.44
N MET A 62 2.79 0.46 -1.74
CA MET A 62 2.12 -0.66 -2.41
C MET A 62 2.85 -1.06 -3.68
N SER A 63 2.80 -2.35 -3.99
CA SER A 63 3.51 -2.96 -5.12
C SER A 63 2.80 -4.24 -5.57
N ASN A 64 3.30 -4.90 -6.61
CA ASN A 64 2.89 -6.24 -6.99
C ASN A 64 4.05 -6.98 -7.68
N PRO A 65 4.93 -7.63 -6.90
CA PRO A 65 6.08 -8.35 -7.44
C PRO A 65 5.68 -9.48 -8.40
N ASP A 66 4.54 -10.14 -8.18
CA ASP A 66 4.01 -11.20 -9.05
C ASP A 66 3.66 -10.69 -10.46
N LYS A 67 3.51 -9.37 -10.61
CA LYS A 67 3.30 -8.67 -11.89
C LYS A 67 4.53 -7.88 -12.36
N GLY A 68 5.70 -8.10 -11.75
CA GLY A 68 6.92 -7.36 -12.05
C GLY A 68 6.93 -5.91 -11.54
N ILE A 69 5.98 -5.51 -10.71
CA ILE A 69 5.91 -4.18 -10.11
C ILE A 69 6.61 -4.25 -8.74
N THR A 70 7.93 -4.24 -8.76
CA THR A 70 8.76 -4.44 -7.56
C THR A 70 9.04 -3.15 -6.78
N ALA A 71 9.12 -2.02 -7.46
CA ALA A 71 9.34 -0.71 -6.83
C ALA A 71 8.04 -0.20 -6.19
N PRO A 72 7.98 -0.06 -4.84
CA PRO A 72 6.74 0.32 -4.18
C PRO A 72 6.41 1.81 -4.37
N SER A 73 5.20 2.06 -4.86
CA SER A 73 4.64 3.40 -4.99
C SER A 73 3.94 3.82 -3.69
N LEU A 74 4.01 5.10 -3.36
CA LEU A 74 3.19 5.67 -2.29
C LEU A 74 1.79 5.93 -2.82
N ILE A 75 0.80 5.23 -2.28
CA ILE A 75 -0.61 5.39 -2.63
C ILE A 75 -1.31 6.20 -1.54
N SER A 76 -2.04 7.23 -1.94
CA SER A 76 -2.77 8.08 -1.01
C SER A 76 -4.00 7.37 -0.44
N PRO A 77 -4.42 7.68 0.81
CA PRO A 77 -5.52 6.99 1.49
C PRO A 77 -6.83 6.90 0.71
N GLU A 78 -7.15 7.93 -0.08
CA GLU A 78 -8.36 8.05 -0.89
C GLU A 78 -8.34 7.16 -2.14
N SER A 79 -7.16 6.71 -2.57
CA SER A 79 -6.99 5.80 -3.71
C SER A 79 -6.91 4.33 -3.29
N ILE A 80 -7.03 4.03 -1.99
CA ILE A 80 -6.95 2.68 -1.44
C ILE A 80 -8.36 2.16 -1.15
N TYR A 81 -8.71 1.05 -1.78
CA TYR A 81 -9.91 0.29 -1.48
C TYR A 81 -9.74 -0.44 -0.15
N ARG A 82 -10.76 -0.35 0.70
CA ARG A 82 -10.77 -0.90 2.07
C ARG A 82 -11.92 -1.90 2.22
N PRO A 83 -11.82 -2.89 3.10
CA PRO A 83 -12.97 -3.72 3.44
C PRO A 83 -13.99 -2.82 4.13
N VAL A 84 -15.23 -2.79 3.64
CA VAL A 84 -16.34 -2.23 4.41
C VAL A 84 -16.60 -3.21 5.54
N ALA A 85 -16.42 -2.78 6.79
CA ALA A 85 -16.93 -3.52 7.93
C ALA A 85 -18.46 -3.49 7.83
N LEU A 86 -19.06 -4.63 7.49
CA LEU A 86 -20.51 -4.86 7.58
C LEU A 86 -20.87 -5.22 9.03
#